data_AF-A0A8H1MGC1-F1
#
_entry.id   AF-A0A8H1MGC1-F1
#
_cell.length_a   1.000
_cell.length_b   1.000
_cell.length_c   1.000
_cell.angle_alpha   90.00
_cell.angle_beta   90.00
_cell.angle_gamma   90.00
#
_symmetry.space_group_name_H-M   'P 1'
#
loop_
_entity.id
_entity.type
_entity.pdbx_description
1 polymer ?
#
loop_
_entity_poly.entity_id
_entity_poly.type
_entity_poly.pdbx_seq_one_letter_code
_entity_poly.pdbx_strand_id
1 'polypeptide(L)'
;MLTEKQLLDLIKALQSSNFSTAEIIWLSLAVVIAALAMSFLVSIITEQAKISATNSNFETLREQLSINTVTIKDIEKKITSEIWISQQIWQKKYDMYEFIYAQLLAIKKWADNEFHIIELHMIPGWIASSYQPYFNEEQEKQFYQEIQQAQADIENSMNDKDVQTKNKELQQKLSIAMISLTEILITKAILLNTDVTIKLEELVENIGLEPSPLDYEEPDDYGQRIRLAIDSALKEIRMIAISDLEIKHHEC
;
A
#
# COMPACT_ATOMS: atom_id res chain seq x y z
N MET A 1 -6.15 65.24 31.03
CA MET A 1 -7.15 65.75 32.00
C MET A 1 -6.40 66.58 33.04
N LEU A 2 -6.59 67.91 33.06
CA LEU A 2 -6.20 68.70 34.23
C LEU A 2 -7.20 68.41 35.35
N THR A 3 -6.72 68.19 36.57
CA THR A 3 -7.58 67.96 37.74
C THR A 3 -8.19 69.28 38.21
N GLU A 4 -9.41 69.27 38.79
CA GLU A 4 -10.13 70.47 39.27
C GLU A 4 -9.26 71.38 40.17
N LYS A 5 -8.36 70.77 40.95
CA LYS A 5 -7.45 71.47 41.83
C LYS A 5 -6.42 72.33 41.08
N GLN A 6 -5.89 71.81 39.97
CA GLN A 6 -4.96 72.56 39.12
C GLN A 6 -5.65 73.71 38.38
N LEU A 7 -6.94 73.56 38.05
CA LEU A 7 -7.74 74.63 37.44
C LEU A 7 -7.96 75.78 38.43
N LEU A 8 -8.30 75.45 39.68
CA LEU A 8 -8.52 76.42 40.76
C LEU A 8 -7.25 77.20 41.14
N ASP A 9 -6.10 76.53 41.18
CA ASP A 9 -4.82 77.19 41.46
C ASP A 9 -4.38 78.12 40.31
N LEU A 10 -4.68 77.76 39.06
CA LEU A 10 -4.45 78.63 37.89
C LEU A 10 -5.32 79.89 37.92
N ILE A 11 -6.59 79.75 38.32
CA ILE A 11 -7.53 80.86 38.48
C ILE A 11 -7.06 81.82 39.58
N LYS A 12 -6.59 81.29 40.72
CA LYS A 12 -6.01 82.11 41.80
C LYS A 12 -4.74 82.84 41.37
N ALA A 13 -3.85 82.17 40.63
CA ALA A 13 -2.63 82.79 40.11
C ALA A 13 -2.93 83.92 39.12
N LEU A 14 -3.94 83.75 38.25
CA LEU A 14 -4.45 84.78 37.34
C LEU A 14 -5.05 85.98 38.08
N GLN A 15 -5.78 85.74 39.19
CA GLN A 15 -6.37 86.81 40.01
C GLN A 15 -5.35 87.58 40.87
N SER A 16 -4.22 86.96 41.24
CA SER A 16 -3.14 87.61 41.99
C SER A 16 -2.15 88.41 41.13
N SER A 17 -2.31 88.37 39.80
CA SER A 17 -1.43 89.04 38.85
C SER A 17 -2.01 90.40 38.44
N ASN A 18 -1.18 91.42 38.30
CA ASN A 18 -1.55 92.79 37.87
C ASN A 18 -1.90 92.89 36.37
N PHE A 19 -2.77 92.02 35.86
CA PHE A 19 -3.22 92.06 34.46
C PHE A 19 -4.47 92.95 34.30
N SER A 20 -4.44 93.81 33.29
CA SER A 20 -5.58 94.61 32.83
C SER A 20 -6.70 93.72 32.27
N THR A 21 -7.95 94.16 32.35
CA THR A 21 -9.12 93.45 31.79
C THR A 21 -8.95 93.11 30.31
N ALA A 22 -8.26 93.96 29.55
CA ALA A 22 -7.95 93.72 28.14
C ALA A 22 -6.90 92.62 27.93
N GLU A 23 -5.94 92.50 28.85
CA GLU A 23 -4.90 91.46 28.82
C GLU A 23 -5.51 90.09 29.17
N ILE A 24 -6.45 90.03 30.10
CA ILE A 24 -7.19 88.80 30.45
C ILE A 24 -8.01 88.30 29.26
N ILE A 25 -8.70 89.19 28.53
CA ILE A 25 -9.47 88.83 27.33
C ILE A 25 -8.53 88.29 26.25
N TRP A 26 -7.39 88.94 26.00
CA TRP A 26 -6.40 88.46 25.03
C TRP A 26 -5.79 87.11 25.43
N LEU A 27 -5.48 86.91 26.71
CA LEU A 27 -4.99 85.63 27.24
C LEU A 27 -6.03 84.51 27.05
N SER A 28 -7.29 84.78 27.35
CA SER A 28 -8.37 83.80 27.18
C SER A 28 -8.58 83.43 25.71
N LEU A 29 -8.52 84.40 24.79
CA LEU A 29 -8.60 84.17 23.35
C LEU A 29 -7.39 83.37 22.84
N ALA A 30 -6.18 83.70 23.31
CA ALA A 30 -4.96 82.97 22.98
C ALA A 30 -5.01 81.50 23.45
N VAL A 31 -5.58 81.23 24.62
CA VAL A 31 -5.78 79.86 25.13
C VAL A 31 -6.76 79.08 24.26
N VAL A 32 -7.87 79.70 23.83
CA VAL A 32 -8.84 79.05 22.93
C VAL A 32 -8.23 78.72 21.58
N ILE A 33 -7.47 79.66 20.99
CA ILE A 33 -6.78 79.44 19.71
C ILE A 33 -5.71 78.35 19.84
N ALA A 34 -4.92 78.37 20.93
CA ALA A 34 -3.93 77.34 21.19
C ALA A 34 -4.54 75.94 21.40
N ALA A 35 -5.69 75.87 22.08
CA ALA A 35 -6.41 74.60 22.27
C ALA A 35 -6.99 74.04 20.96
N LEU A 36 -7.52 74.89 20.08
CA LEU A 36 -7.99 74.49 18.75
C LEU A 36 -6.84 74.05 17.85
N ALA A 37 -5.73 74.80 17.84
CA ALA A 37 -4.53 74.44 17.09
C ALA A 37 -3.93 73.11 17.57
N MET A 38 -3.83 72.90 18.89
CA MET A 38 -3.38 71.62 19.45
C MET A 38 -4.34 70.47 19.12
N SER A 39 -5.65 70.68 19.20
CA SER A 39 -6.64 69.64 18.89
C SER A 39 -6.56 69.21 17.42
N PHE A 40 -6.38 70.17 16.51
CA PHE A 40 -6.20 69.90 15.08
C PHE A 40 -4.90 69.14 14.79
N LEU A 41 -3.79 69.54 15.41
CA LEU A 41 -2.50 68.85 15.29
C LEU A 41 -2.57 67.42 15.84
N VAL A 42 -3.18 67.23 17.01
CA VAL A 42 -3.39 65.90 17.60
C VAL A 42 -4.29 65.04 16.70
N SER A 43 -5.33 65.62 16.09
CA SER A 43 -6.17 64.91 15.12
C SER A 43 -5.37 64.43 13.92
N ILE A 44 -4.56 65.28 13.29
CA ILE A 44 -3.73 64.90 12.14
C ILE A 44 -2.74 63.79 12.50
N ILE A 45 -2.04 63.93 13.63
CA ILE A 45 -1.05 62.94 14.07
C ILE A 45 -1.73 61.60 14.37
N THR A 46 -2.88 61.62 15.05
CA THR A 46 -3.61 60.39 15.38
C THR A 46 -4.20 59.72 14.14
N GLU A 47 -4.67 60.48 13.15
CA GLU A 47 -5.18 59.94 11.89
C GLU A 47 -4.04 59.33 11.05
N GLN A 48 -2.90 60.02 10.94
CA GLN A 48 -1.70 59.47 10.28
C GLN A 48 -1.17 58.23 11.00
N ALA A 49 -1.17 58.21 12.33
CA ALA A 49 -0.78 57.04 13.11
C ALA A 49 -1.74 55.87 12.89
N LYS A 50 -3.06 56.11 12.83
CA LYS A 50 -4.07 55.08 12.50
C LYS A 50 -3.89 54.54 11.09
N ILE A 51 -3.68 55.42 10.10
CA ILE A 51 -3.43 55.02 8.70
C ILE A 51 -2.15 54.20 8.61
N SER A 52 -1.08 54.64 9.27
CA SER A 52 0.21 53.92 9.30
C SER A 52 0.07 52.54 9.96
N ALA A 53 -0.61 52.45 11.12
CA ALA A 53 -0.87 51.18 11.78
C ALA A 53 -1.76 50.25 10.93
N THR A 54 -2.77 50.80 10.25
CA THR A 54 -3.65 50.03 9.37
C THR A 54 -2.89 49.50 8.16
N ASN A 55 -2.05 50.33 7.54
CA ASN A 55 -1.24 49.94 6.39
C ASN A 55 -0.18 48.90 6.78
N SER A 56 0.48 49.07 7.93
CA SER A 56 1.41 48.07 8.47
C SER A 56 0.71 46.74 8.73
N ASN A 57 -0.46 46.76 9.38
CA ASN A 57 -1.24 45.55 9.62
C ASN A 57 -1.66 44.88 8.32
N PHE A 58 -2.05 45.66 7.29
CA PHE A 58 -2.41 45.14 5.98
C PHE A 58 -1.23 44.45 5.30
N GLU A 59 -0.04 45.04 5.31
CA GLU A 59 1.16 44.41 4.76
C GLU A 59 1.53 43.15 5.53
N THR A 60 1.43 43.14 6.87
CA THR A 60 1.65 41.93 7.68
C THR A 60 0.62 40.84 7.35
N LEU A 61 -0.66 41.18 7.23
CA LEU A 61 -1.73 40.25 6.83
C LEU A 61 -1.50 39.67 5.44
N ARG A 62 -1.07 40.51 4.49
CA ARG A 62 -0.73 40.09 3.13
C ARG A 62 0.47 39.14 3.11
N GLU A 63 1.51 39.45 3.88
CA GLU A 63 2.68 38.59 4.02
C GLU A 63 2.32 37.24 4.65
N GLN A 64 1.54 37.24 5.73
CA GLN A 64 1.03 36.01 6.36
C GLN A 64 0.18 35.17 5.40
N LEU A 65 -0.70 35.81 4.62
CA LEU A 65 -1.51 35.11 3.61
C LEU A 65 -0.62 34.51 2.52
N SER A 66 0.40 35.23 2.06
CA SER A 66 1.36 34.74 1.09
C SER A 66 2.14 33.54 1.62
N ILE A 67 2.68 33.64 2.85
CA ILE A 67 3.41 32.55 3.51
C ILE A 67 2.50 31.33 3.66
N ASN A 68 1.29 31.51 4.21
CA ASN A 68 0.34 30.41 4.38
C ASN A 68 -0.03 29.76 3.04
N THR A 69 -0.23 30.55 1.98
CA THR A 69 -0.54 30.01 0.65
C THR A 69 0.61 29.19 0.09
N VAL A 70 1.86 29.67 0.23
CA VAL A 70 3.06 28.94 -0.20
C VAL A 70 3.19 27.65 0.60
N THR A 71 3.09 27.71 1.92
CA THR A 71 3.17 26.54 2.81
C THR A 71 2.10 25.50 2.48
N ILE A 72 0.85 25.91 2.27
CA ILE A 72 -0.24 24.99 1.90
C ILE A 72 0.06 24.33 0.55
N LYS A 73 0.50 25.09 -0.45
CA LYS A 73 0.86 24.51 -1.76
C LYS A 73 2.03 23.54 -1.68
N ASP A 74 3.03 23.84 -0.86
CA ASP A 74 4.17 22.94 -0.66
C ASP A 74 3.75 21.65 0.05
N ILE A 75 2.87 21.74 1.06
CA ILE A 75 2.25 20.58 1.72
C ILE A 75 1.44 19.77 0.71
N GLU A 76 0.56 20.40 -0.06
CA GLU A 76 -0.26 19.76 -1.09
C GLU A 76 0.60 19.03 -2.12
N LYS A 77 1.67 19.67 -2.59
CA LYS A 77 2.62 19.07 -3.54
C LYS A 77 3.30 17.84 -2.93
N LYS A 78 3.74 17.93 -1.68
CA LYS A 78 4.36 16.80 -0.96
C LYS A 78 3.38 15.64 -0.81
N ILE A 79 2.17 15.90 -0.30
CA ILE A 79 1.11 14.90 -0.16
C ILE A 79 0.79 14.25 -1.51
N THR A 80 0.62 15.07 -2.56
CA THR A 80 0.35 14.56 -3.92
C THR A 80 1.47 13.66 -4.42
N SER A 81 2.73 14.04 -4.18
CA SER A 81 3.88 13.22 -4.58
C SER A 81 3.96 11.90 -3.81
N GLU A 82 3.68 11.91 -2.50
CA GLU A 82 3.67 10.71 -1.66
C GLU A 82 2.53 9.75 -2.04
N ILE A 83 1.33 10.30 -2.30
CA ILE A 83 0.19 9.54 -2.80
C ILE A 83 0.53 8.91 -4.15
N TRP A 84 1.10 9.69 -5.07
CA TRP A 84 1.46 9.18 -6.40
C TRP A 84 2.53 8.07 -6.31
N ILE A 85 3.59 8.25 -5.49
CA ILE A 85 4.60 7.21 -5.26
C ILE A 85 3.95 5.96 -4.67
N SER A 86 3.06 6.11 -3.70
CA SER A 86 2.35 4.99 -3.07
C SER A 86 1.48 4.22 -4.09
N GLN A 87 0.79 4.93 -4.97
CA GLN A 87 0.03 4.32 -6.08
C GLN A 87 0.94 3.56 -7.04
N GLN A 88 2.12 4.10 -7.38
CA GLN A 88 3.08 3.41 -8.25
C GLN A 88 3.62 2.14 -7.59
N ILE A 89 3.97 2.19 -6.30
CA ILE A 89 4.44 1.02 -5.56
C ILE A 89 3.34 -0.05 -5.50
N TRP A 90 2.10 0.36 -5.19
CA TRP A 90 0.95 -0.54 -5.14
C TRP A 90 0.72 -1.24 -6.48
N GLN A 91 0.73 -0.48 -7.59
CA GLN A 91 0.57 -1.05 -8.93
C GLN A 91 1.68 -2.05 -9.26
N LYS A 92 2.94 -1.74 -8.94
CA LYS A 92 4.06 -2.66 -9.16
C LYS A 92 3.93 -3.94 -8.35
N LYS A 93 3.48 -3.86 -7.10
CA LYS A 93 3.18 -5.03 -6.27
C LYS A 93 2.04 -5.86 -6.85
N TYR A 94 0.96 -5.21 -7.28
CA TYR A 94 -0.17 -5.89 -7.92
C TYR A 94 0.27 -6.67 -9.17
N ASP A 95 1.01 -6.01 -10.08
CA ASP A 95 1.53 -6.64 -11.31
C ASP A 95 2.44 -7.84 -10.98
N MET A 96 3.25 -7.73 -9.90
CA MET A 96 4.10 -8.82 -9.43
C MET A 96 3.29 -10.01 -8.91
N TYR A 97 2.26 -9.76 -8.10
CA TYR A 97 1.40 -10.82 -7.60
C TYR A 97 0.62 -11.50 -8.72
N GLU A 98 0.07 -10.74 -9.68
CA GLU A 98 -0.59 -11.30 -10.85
C GLU A 98 0.33 -12.23 -11.64
N PHE A 99 1.58 -11.81 -11.86
CA PHE A 99 2.58 -12.63 -12.52
C PHE A 99 2.89 -13.91 -11.73
N ILE A 100 3.15 -13.80 -10.42
CA ILE A 100 3.40 -14.96 -9.55
C ILE A 100 2.23 -15.95 -9.66
N TYR A 101 0.99 -15.46 -9.58
CA TYR A 101 -0.21 -16.28 -9.73
C TYR A 101 -0.30 -17.00 -11.06
N ALA A 102 0.02 -16.33 -12.16
CA ALA A 102 0.02 -16.96 -13.47
C ALA A 102 1.00 -18.15 -13.52
N GLN A 103 2.19 -18.00 -12.93
CA GLN A 103 3.18 -19.08 -12.85
C GLN A 103 2.70 -20.22 -11.94
N LEU A 104 2.17 -19.92 -10.75
CA LEU A 104 1.62 -20.93 -9.84
C LEU A 104 0.49 -21.73 -10.49
N LEU A 105 -0.38 -21.09 -11.27
CA LEU A 105 -1.44 -21.79 -12.01
C LEU A 105 -0.90 -22.69 -13.13
N ALA A 106 0.20 -22.30 -13.79
CA ALA A 106 0.87 -23.16 -14.76
C ALA A 106 1.46 -24.41 -14.08
N ILE A 107 2.12 -24.23 -12.93
CA ILE A 107 2.65 -25.32 -12.10
C ILE A 107 1.51 -26.22 -11.63
N LYS A 108 0.38 -25.66 -11.16
CA LYS A 108 -0.78 -26.44 -10.72
C LYS A 108 -1.34 -27.33 -11.84
N LYS A 109 -1.47 -26.80 -13.06
CA LYS A 109 -1.95 -27.59 -14.21
C LYS A 109 -1.03 -28.76 -14.53
N TRP A 110 0.28 -28.57 -14.38
CA TRP A 110 1.23 -29.65 -14.51
C TRP A 110 1.08 -30.65 -13.35
N ALA A 111 1.05 -30.20 -12.10
CA ALA A 111 0.92 -31.04 -10.92
C ALA A 111 -0.35 -31.90 -10.93
N ASP A 112 -1.49 -31.31 -11.31
CA ASP A 112 -2.76 -32.04 -11.45
C ASP A 112 -2.67 -33.13 -12.54
N ASN A 113 -1.96 -32.86 -13.62
CA ASN A 113 -1.74 -33.83 -14.70
C ASN A 113 -0.76 -34.92 -14.26
N GLU A 114 0.34 -34.57 -13.62
CA GLU A 114 1.34 -35.51 -13.10
C GLU A 114 0.70 -36.46 -12.08
N PHE A 115 -0.08 -35.93 -11.15
CA PHE A 115 -0.84 -36.71 -10.18
C PHE A 115 -1.80 -37.70 -10.88
N HIS A 116 -2.51 -37.25 -11.91
CA HIS A 116 -3.38 -38.13 -12.69
C HIS A 116 -2.59 -39.26 -13.40
N ILE A 117 -1.42 -38.94 -13.96
CA ILE A 117 -0.55 -39.93 -14.60
C ILE A 117 -0.04 -40.95 -13.56
N ILE A 118 0.34 -40.51 -12.37
CA ILE A 118 0.74 -41.39 -11.25
C ILE A 118 -0.42 -42.31 -10.88
N GLU A 119 -1.62 -41.78 -10.65
CA GLU A 119 -2.80 -42.57 -10.31
C GLU A 119 -3.07 -43.64 -11.37
N LEU A 120 -3.01 -43.30 -12.66
CA LEU A 120 -3.18 -44.26 -13.75
C LEU A 120 -2.20 -45.43 -13.62
N HIS A 121 -0.92 -45.17 -13.33
CA HIS A 121 0.09 -46.23 -13.16
C HIS A 121 -0.12 -47.07 -11.90
N MET A 122 -0.76 -46.52 -10.86
CA MET A 122 -1.00 -47.22 -9.60
C MET A 122 -2.24 -48.12 -9.61
N ILE A 123 -3.25 -47.81 -10.45
CA ILE A 123 -4.53 -48.54 -10.49
C ILE A 123 -4.36 -50.08 -10.57
N PRO A 124 -3.53 -50.67 -11.45
CA PRO A 124 -3.39 -52.12 -11.51
C PRO A 124 -2.84 -52.71 -10.22
N GLY A 125 -1.92 -51.99 -9.56
CA GLY A 125 -1.36 -52.36 -8.27
C GLY A 125 -2.40 -52.31 -7.15
N TRP A 126 -3.26 -51.29 -7.14
CA TRP A 126 -4.37 -51.18 -6.20
C TRP A 126 -5.41 -52.28 -6.39
N ILE A 127 -5.78 -52.58 -7.64
CA ILE A 127 -6.67 -53.70 -7.95
C ILE A 127 -6.03 -55.01 -7.48
N ALA A 128 -4.77 -55.27 -7.85
CA ALA A 128 -4.05 -56.46 -7.41
C ALA A 128 -4.00 -56.61 -5.88
N SER A 129 -3.82 -55.50 -5.16
CA SER A 129 -3.79 -55.48 -3.68
C SER A 129 -5.15 -55.73 -3.04
N SER A 130 -6.25 -55.61 -3.80
CA SER A 130 -7.61 -55.88 -3.32
C SER A 130 -8.02 -57.35 -3.41
N TYR A 131 -7.12 -58.24 -3.86
CA TYR A 131 -7.39 -59.68 -4.00
C TYR A 131 -7.90 -60.29 -2.69
N GLN A 132 -8.94 -61.12 -2.79
CA GLN A 132 -9.50 -61.83 -1.65
C GLN A 132 -9.26 -63.34 -1.79
N PRO A 133 -8.65 -64.00 -0.78
CA PRO A 133 -8.39 -65.44 -0.82
C PRO A 133 -9.64 -66.34 -0.92
N TYR A 134 -10.82 -65.78 -0.72
CA TYR A 134 -12.10 -66.48 -0.73
C TYR A 134 -12.92 -66.23 -2.01
N PHE A 135 -12.31 -65.68 -3.07
CA PHE A 135 -12.96 -65.61 -4.38
C PHE A 135 -13.31 -67.01 -4.89
N ASN A 136 -14.49 -67.12 -5.49
CA ASN A 136 -14.82 -68.29 -6.31
C ASN A 136 -14.16 -68.16 -7.70
N GLU A 137 -14.20 -69.24 -8.49
CA GLU A 137 -13.54 -69.31 -9.80
C GLU A 137 -14.01 -68.21 -10.78
N GLU A 138 -15.28 -67.82 -10.73
CA GLU A 138 -15.83 -66.76 -11.59
C GLU A 138 -15.34 -65.37 -11.16
N GLN A 139 -15.31 -65.11 -9.84
CA GLN A 139 -14.82 -63.87 -9.26
C GLN A 139 -13.31 -63.70 -9.49
N GLU A 140 -12.53 -64.77 -9.34
CA GLU A 140 -11.10 -64.73 -9.60
C GLU A 140 -10.80 -64.45 -11.08
N LYS A 141 -11.56 -65.05 -12.00
CA LYS A 141 -11.45 -64.76 -13.43
C LYS A 141 -11.80 -63.30 -13.75
N GLN A 142 -12.88 -62.76 -13.17
CA GLN A 142 -13.25 -61.34 -13.35
C GLN A 142 -12.17 -60.41 -12.80
N PHE A 143 -11.65 -60.70 -11.60
CA PHE A 143 -10.59 -59.92 -10.98
C PHE A 143 -9.33 -59.80 -11.86
N TYR A 144 -8.86 -60.92 -12.41
CA TYR A 144 -7.71 -60.89 -13.32
C TYR A 144 -8.02 -60.18 -14.66
N GLN A 145 -9.27 -60.24 -15.14
CA GLN A 145 -9.70 -59.46 -16.30
C GLN A 145 -9.67 -57.96 -16.02
N GLU A 146 -10.08 -57.51 -14.83
CA GLU A 146 -10.00 -56.10 -14.42
C GLU A 146 -8.54 -55.60 -14.37
N ILE A 147 -7.62 -56.40 -13.83
CA ILE A 147 -6.18 -56.05 -13.84
C ILE A 147 -5.66 -55.94 -15.28
N GLN A 148 -5.97 -56.89 -16.14
CA GLN A 148 -5.54 -56.86 -17.55
C GLN A 148 -6.12 -55.66 -18.29
N GLN A 149 -7.39 -55.33 -18.05
CA GLN A 149 -8.02 -54.17 -18.64
C GLN A 149 -7.34 -52.88 -18.17
N ALA A 150 -7.08 -52.73 -16.86
CA ALA A 150 -6.37 -51.57 -16.33
C ALA A 150 -4.96 -51.44 -16.90
N GLN A 151 -4.24 -52.54 -17.09
CA GLN A 151 -2.93 -52.55 -17.73
C GLN A 151 -3.01 -52.12 -19.20
N ALA A 152 -3.99 -52.61 -19.95
CA ALA A 152 -4.22 -52.22 -21.34
C ALA A 152 -4.62 -50.75 -21.47
N ASP A 153 -5.43 -50.23 -20.54
CA ASP A 153 -5.87 -48.84 -20.51
C ASP A 153 -4.69 -47.88 -20.27
N ILE A 154 -3.74 -48.26 -19.41
CA ILE A 154 -2.48 -47.51 -19.23
C ILE A 154 -1.67 -47.53 -20.50
N GLU A 155 -1.45 -48.70 -21.10
CA GLU A 155 -0.66 -48.82 -22.32
C GLU A 155 -1.25 -47.98 -23.47
N ASN A 156 -2.58 -48.02 -23.64
CA ASN A 156 -3.28 -47.21 -24.63
C ASN A 156 -3.14 -45.71 -24.33
N SER A 157 -3.32 -45.30 -23.07
CA SER A 157 -3.21 -43.89 -22.67
C SER A 157 -1.79 -43.35 -22.81
N MET A 158 -0.77 -44.16 -22.50
CA MET A 158 0.64 -43.74 -22.59
C MET A 158 1.16 -43.75 -24.03
N ASN A 159 0.58 -44.56 -24.91
CA ASN A 159 0.90 -44.57 -26.34
C ASN A 159 0.09 -43.55 -27.15
N ASP A 160 -0.93 -42.95 -26.55
CA ASP A 160 -1.70 -41.87 -27.16
C ASP A 160 -0.81 -40.64 -27.40
N LYS A 161 -0.75 -40.20 -28.65
CA LYS A 161 0.09 -39.06 -29.07
C LYS A 161 -0.37 -37.74 -28.45
N ASP A 162 -1.66 -37.56 -28.23
CA ASP A 162 -2.21 -36.35 -27.63
C ASP A 162 -1.83 -36.27 -26.15
N VAL A 163 -1.87 -37.40 -25.43
CA VAL A 163 -1.40 -37.48 -24.04
C VAL A 163 0.10 -37.18 -23.95
N GLN A 164 0.93 -37.80 -24.80
CA GLN A 164 2.37 -37.54 -24.81
C GLN A 164 2.69 -36.08 -25.15
N THR A 165 1.97 -35.49 -26.11
CA THR A 165 2.15 -34.08 -26.50
C THR A 165 1.77 -33.16 -25.37
N LYS A 166 0.62 -33.39 -24.72
CA LYS A 166 0.15 -32.62 -23.57
C LYS A 166 1.14 -32.70 -22.40
N ASN A 167 1.66 -33.89 -22.09
CA ASN A 167 2.64 -34.07 -21.01
C ASN A 167 3.92 -33.28 -21.29
N LYS A 168 4.45 -33.33 -22.52
CA LYS A 168 5.62 -32.53 -22.93
C LYS A 168 5.35 -31.04 -22.83
N GLU A 169 4.19 -30.58 -23.28
CA GLU A 169 3.80 -29.18 -23.20
C GLU A 169 3.71 -28.69 -21.74
N LEU A 170 3.08 -29.48 -20.86
CA LEU A 170 2.98 -29.15 -19.44
C LEU A 170 4.34 -29.16 -18.74
N GLN A 171 5.21 -30.10 -19.09
CA GLN A 171 6.59 -30.13 -18.57
C GLN A 171 7.36 -28.88 -18.98
N GLN A 172 7.25 -28.45 -20.25
CA GLN A 172 7.88 -27.21 -20.71
C GLN A 172 7.33 -25.98 -19.97
N LYS A 173 6.01 -25.91 -19.77
CA LYS A 173 5.37 -24.82 -19.01
C LYS A 173 5.82 -24.80 -17.56
N LEU A 174 5.98 -25.96 -16.93
CA LEU A 174 6.55 -26.08 -15.59
C LEU A 174 7.96 -25.48 -15.54
N SER A 175 8.86 -25.91 -16.42
CA SER A 175 10.24 -25.41 -16.42
C SER A 175 10.28 -23.88 -16.61
N ILE A 176 9.48 -23.35 -17.55
CA ILE A 176 9.37 -21.90 -17.77
C ILE A 176 8.84 -21.19 -16.50
N ALA A 177 7.81 -21.75 -15.86
CA ALA A 177 7.21 -21.16 -14.67
C ALA A 177 8.19 -21.15 -13.49
N MET A 178 8.92 -22.24 -13.26
CA MET A 178 9.90 -22.35 -12.18
C MET A 178 11.10 -21.40 -12.39
N ILE A 179 11.59 -21.27 -13.63
CA ILE A 179 12.61 -20.27 -13.98
C ILE A 179 12.08 -18.86 -13.71
N SER A 180 10.87 -18.57 -14.18
CA SER A 180 10.23 -17.26 -14.00
C SER A 180 10.04 -16.87 -12.53
N LEU A 181 9.67 -17.83 -11.68
CA LEU A 181 9.55 -17.61 -10.23
C LEU A 181 10.92 -17.35 -9.61
N THR A 182 11.94 -18.12 -10.00
CA THR A 182 13.32 -17.92 -9.52
C THR A 182 13.88 -16.55 -9.95
N GLU A 183 13.60 -16.12 -11.17
CA GLU A 183 13.99 -14.78 -11.65
C GLU A 183 13.31 -13.67 -10.86
N ILE A 184 12.03 -13.82 -10.48
CA ILE A 184 11.34 -12.87 -9.61
C ILE A 184 11.98 -12.81 -8.22
N LEU A 185 12.33 -13.97 -7.66
CA LEU A 185 13.00 -14.06 -6.36
C LEU A 185 14.33 -13.30 -6.37
N ILE A 186 15.05 -13.26 -7.49
CA ILE A 186 16.31 -12.53 -7.62
C ILE A 186 16.08 -11.05 -7.92
N THR A 187 15.26 -10.75 -8.92
CA THR A 187 15.19 -9.41 -9.52
C THR A 187 14.21 -8.47 -8.82
N LYS A 188 13.24 -9.01 -8.08
CA LYS A 188 12.15 -8.23 -7.48
C LYS A 188 12.01 -8.43 -5.97
N ALA A 189 12.95 -9.12 -5.33
CA ALA A 189 12.97 -9.35 -3.87
C ALA A 189 12.76 -8.08 -3.04
N ILE A 190 13.25 -6.93 -3.52
CA ILE A 190 13.20 -5.65 -2.81
C ILE A 190 11.76 -5.15 -2.63
N LEU A 191 10.87 -5.43 -3.59
CA LEU A 191 9.47 -5.01 -3.56
C LEU A 191 8.53 -6.14 -3.10
N LEU A 192 8.99 -7.38 -3.19
CA LEU A 192 8.22 -8.55 -2.81
C LEU A 192 8.16 -8.66 -1.29
N ASN A 193 7.00 -9.05 -0.77
CA ASN A 193 6.87 -9.36 0.64
C ASN A 193 7.80 -10.55 1.00
N THR A 194 8.57 -10.42 2.08
CA THR A 194 9.52 -11.45 2.54
C THR A 194 8.86 -12.81 2.76
N ASP A 195 7.63 -12.84 3.27
CA ASP A 195 6.90 -14.09 3.47
C ASP A 195 6.57 -14.76 2.12
N VAL A 196 6.28 -13.98 1.08
CA VAL A 196 6.05 -14.52 -0.27
C VAL A 196 7.34 -15.09 -0.85
N THR A 197 8.48 -14.44 -0.60
CA THR A 197 9.80 -14.97 -0.97
C THR A 197 10.01 -16.35 -0.34
N ILE A 198 9.78 -16.48 0.98
CA ILE A 198 9.92 -17.74 1.71
C ILE A 198 9.01 -18.82 1.11
N LYS A 199 7.73 -18.50 0.82
CA LYS A 199 6.78 -19.47 0.26
C LYS A 199 7.09 -19.90 -1.16
N LEU A 200 7.69 -19.02 -1.96
CA LEU A 200 8.18 -19.39 -3.27
C LEU A 200 9.45 -20.24 -3.20
N GLU A 201 10.36 -19.96 -2.27
CA GLU A 201 11.55 -20.78 -2.02
C GLU A 201 11.17 -22.19 -1.57
N GLU A 202 10.24 -22.31 -0.60
CA GLU A 202 9.68 -23.59 -0.16
C GLU A 202 9.05 -24.36 -1.34
N LEU A 203 8.29 -23.68 -2.21
CA LEU A 203 7.73 -24.31 -3.41
C LEU A 203 8.82 -24.82 -4.37
N VAL A 204 9.84 -24.00 -4.60
CA VAL A 204 10.96 -24.33 -5.50
C VAL A 204 11.76 -25.52 -4.97
N GLU A 205 12.00 -25.58 -3.66
CA GLU A 205 12.68 -26.70 -3.01
C GLU A 205 11.85 -27.99 -3.07
N ASN A 206 10.54 -27.88 -2.86
CA ASN A 206 9.65 -29.05 -2.87
C ASN A 206 9.40 -29.61 -4.28
N ILE A 207 9.35 -28.78 -5.33
CA ILE A 207 9.05 -29.27 -6.68
C ILE A 207 10.33 -29.45 -7.51
N GLY A 208 11.25 -28.50 -7.44
CA GLY A 208 12.46 -28.48 -8.26
C GLY A 208 12.22 -28.09 -9.72
N LEU A 209 13.32 -27.76 -10.42
CA LEU A 209 13.30 -27.45 -11.87
C LEU A 209 13.14 -28.71 -12.73
N GLU A 210 13.62 -29.84 -12.21
CA GLU A 210 13.51 -31.17 -12.77
C GLU A 210 12.90 -32.09 -11.70
N PRO A 211 11.56 -32.08 -11.56
CA PRO A 211 10.89 -32.82 -10.50
C PRO A 211 11.15 -34.32 -10.65
N SER A 212 11.49 -34.94 -9.53
CA SER A 212 11.65 -36.39 -9.42
C SER A 212 11.25 -36.84 -8.02
N PRO A 213 10.78 -38.10 -7.87
CA PRO A 213 10.59 -38.71 -6.57
C PRO A 213 11.90 -38.72 -5.78
N LEU A 214 11.81 -38.54 -4.47
CA LEU A 214 12.97 -38.76 -3.60
C LEU A 214 13.30 -40.26 -3.56
N ASP A 215 14.55 -40.61 -3.23
CA ASP A 215 15.04 -42.00 -3.22
C ASP A 215 14.20 -42.95 -2.33
N TYR A 216 13.48 -42.39 -1.37
CA TYR A 216 12.65 -43.11 -0.40
C TYR A 216 11.14 -42.87 -0.58
N GLU A 217 10.73 -42.19 -1.66
CA GLU A 217 9.36 -41.75 -1.86
C GLU A 217 8.60 -42.69 -2.81
N GLU A 218 7.43 -43.16 -2.37
CA GLU A 218 6.52 -43.91 -3.23
C GLU A 218 5.82 -42.96 -4.24
N PRO A 219 5.35 -43.46 -5.40
CA PRO A 219 4.75 -42.60 -6.42
C PRO A 219 3.57 -41.76 -5.93
N ASP A 220 2.72 -42.29 -5.04
CA ASP A 220 1.63 -41.54 -4.42
C ASP A 220 2.13 -40.46 -3.48
N ASP A 221 3.11 -40.76 -2.63
CA ASP A 221 3.75 -39.79 -1.75
C ASP A 221 4.35 -38.63 -2.55
N TYR A 222 5.03 -38.94 -3.67
CA TYR A 222 5.56 -37.95 -4.62
C TYR A 222 4.46 -37.05 -5.19
N GLY A 223 3.39 -37.68 -5.70
CA GLY A 223 2.25 -36.95 -6.24
C GLY A 223 1.58 -36.06 -5.18
N GLN A 224 1.43 -36.54 -3.95
CA GLN A 224 0.86 -35.77 -2.84
C GLN A 224 1.77 -34.62 -2.42
N ARG A 225 3.09 -34.84 -2.31
CA ARG A 225 4.05 -33.80 -1.93
C ARG A 225 3.98 -32.62 -2.89
N ILE A 226 4.03 -32.87 -4.19
CA ILE A 226 3.91 -31.82 -5.21
C ILE A 226 2.57 -31.09 -5.09
N ARG A 227 1.47 -31.85 -5.02
CA ARG A 227 0.12 -31.27 -4.97
C ARG A 227 -0.07 -30.39 -3.74
N LEU A 228 0.38 -30.87 -2.57
CA LEU A 228 0.32 -30.11 -1.32
C LEU A 228 1.20 -28.87 -1.38
N ALA A 229 2.40 -28.96 -1.93
CA ALA A 229 3.30 -27.81 -2.07
C ALA A 229 2.64 -26.69 -2.91
N ILE A 230 2.05 -27.02 -4.06
CA ILE A 230 1.43 -26.01 -4.91
C ILE A 230 0.13 -25.44 -4.32
N ASP A 231 -0.71 -26.28 -3.70
CA ASP A 231 -1.95 -25.82 -3.08
C ASP A 231 -1.67 -24.93 -1.86
N SER A 232 -0.65 -25.27 -1.06
CA SER A 232 -0.22 -24.45 0.07
C SER A 232 0.33 -23.10 -0.40
N ALA A 233 1.22 -23.10 -1.40
CA ALA A 233 1.77 -21.88 -1.98
C ALA A 233 0.68 -20.96 -2.54
N LEU A 234 -0.27 -21.50 -3.33
CA LEU A 234 -1.40 -20.74 -3.87
C LEU A 234 -2.24 -20.08 -2.78
N LYS A 235 -2.52 -20.81 -1.69
CA LYS A 235 -3.33 -20.33 -0.58
C LYS A 235 -2.59 -19.27 0.25
N GLU A 236 -1.36 -19.54 0.64
CA GLU A 236 -0.60 -18.67 1.53
C GLU A 236 -0.18 -17.37 0.85
N ILE A 237 0.30 -17.44 -0.39
CA ILE A 237 0.63 -16.25 -1.19
C ILE A 237 -0.62 -15.39 -1.39
N ARG A 238 -1.82 -15.98 -1.42
CA ARG A 238 -3.08 -15.22 -1.54
C ARG A 238 -3.35 -14.38 -0.33
N MET A 239 -3.21 -14.99 0.84
CA MET A 239 -3.45 -14.31 2.10
C MET A 239 -2.45 -13.18 2.28
N ILE A 240 -1.18 -13.42 1.93
CA ILE A 240 -0.14 -12.39 2.00
C ILE A 240 -0.41 -11.26 1.00
N ALA A 241 -0.73 -11.58 -0.27
CA ALA A 241 -1.03 -10.58 -1.29
C ALA A 241 -2.23 -9.71 -0.92
N ILE A 242 -3.31 -10.30 -0.39
CA ILE A 242 -4.47 -9.54 0.09
C ILE A 242 -4.05 -8.58 1.20
N SER A 243 -3.28 -9.05 2.20
CA SER A 243 -2.83 -8.20 3.30
C SER A 243 -1.83 -7.12 2.87
N ASP A 244 -0.98 -7.38 1.87
CA ASP A 244 0.05 -6.46 1.40
C ASP A 244 -0.50 -5.38 0.45
N LEU A 245 -1.59 -5.71 -0.27
CA LEU A 245 -2.29 -4.78 -1.16
C LEU A 245 -3.44 -4.04 -0.49
N GLU A 246 -3.84 -4.42 0.71
CA GLU A 246 -4.89 -3.72 1.45
C GLU A 246 -4.44 -2.28 1.78
N ILE A 247 -5.21 -1.30 1.31
CA ILE A 247 -4.98 0.11 1.65
C ILE A 247 -5.41 0.32 3.10
N LYS A 248 -4.48 0.18 4.03
CA LYS A 248 -4.72 0.48 5.45
C LYS A 248 -4.79 1.99 5.62
N HIS A 249 -5.99 2.51 5.89
CA HIS A 249 -6.14 3.86 6.43
C HIS A 249 -5.49 3.86 7.82
N HIS A 250 -4.33 4.51 7.95
CA HIS A 250 -3.82 4.81 9.28
C HIS A 250 -4.82 5.78 9.90
N GLU A 251 -5.55 5.33 10.92
CA GLU A 251 -6.30 6.23 11.80
C GLU A 251 -5.28 7.20 12.41
N CYS A 252 -5.41 8.48 12.06
CA CYS A 252 -4.62 9.57 12.62
C CYS A 252 -5.02 9.86 14.07
#